data_AF-A0A1I3HDG8-F1
#
_entry.id   AF-A0A1I3HDG8-F1
#
_cell.length_a   1.000
_cell.length_b   1.000
_cell.length_c   1.000
_cell.angle_alpha   90.00
_cell.angle_beta   90.00
_cell.angle_gamma   90.00
#
_symmetry.space_group_name_H-M   'P 1'
#
loop_
_entity.id
_entity.type
_entity.pdbx_description
1 polymer ?
#
loop_
_entity_poly.entity_id
_entity_poly.type
_entity_poly.pdbx_seq_one_letter_code
_entity_poly.pdbx_strand_id
1 'polypeptide(L)'
;MTFAEGMSDAEGTHLIYTPVHKGTEHDEKVMGYCYSQAHKAADIAAYLGISDSSYFRQRVLYNLAEQGYLLVSKQSRANYYKTNDEVVKRQ
;
A
#
# COMPACT_ATOMS: atom_id res chain seq x y z
N MET A 1 24.63 19.58 5.57
CA MET A 1 23.78 18.83 6.50
C MET A 1 22.36 19.33 6.30
N THR A 2 21.48 18.50 5.75
CA THR A 2 20.04 18.77 5.85
C THR A 2 19.39 17.43 6.14
N PHE A 3 19.39 17.11 7.43
CA PHE A 3 18.54 16.09 8.00
C PHE A 3 17.09 16.58 7.85
N ALA A 4 16.28 15.82 7.11
CA ALA A 4 14.84 15.98 7.12
C ALA A 4 14.27 14.79 7.90
N GLU A 5 14.36 14.87 9.22
CA GLU A 5 13.54 14.06 10.12
C GLU A 5 12.11 14.63 10.09
N GLY A 6 11.22 13.86 9.47
CA GLY A 6 9.79 14.10 9.45
C GLY A 6 9.08 12.86 9.97
N MET A 7 8.94 12.81 11.28
CA MET A 7 8.22 11.83 12.10
C MET A 7 6.88 11.37 11.50
N SER A 8 6.67 10.06 11.44
CA SER A 8 5.41 9.42 11.87
C SER A 8 5.76 7.98 12.22
N ASP A 9 6.12 7.77 13.48
CA ASP A 9 6.08 6.46 14.13
C ASP A 9 4.60 6.09 14.24
N ALA A 10 4.02 5.70 13.10
CA ALA A 10 2.77 4.96 13.09
C ALA A 10 3.16 3.56 13.58
N GLU A 11 2.52 3.10 14.65
CA GLU A 11 2.62 1.74 15.16
C GLU A 11 2.08 0.77 14.11
N GLY A 12 2.90 0.57 13.09
CA GLY A 12 2.63 -0.08 11.83
C GLY A 12 3.93 -0.77 11.47
N THR A 13 3.81 -2.04 11.12
CA THR A 13 4.93 -2.88 10.71
C THR A 13 5.97 -2.06 9.92
N HIS A 14 7.20 -1.94 10.45
CA HIS A 14 8.25 -1.14 9.83
C HIS A 14 8.64 -1.77 8.49
N LEU A 15 8.15 -1.18 7.40
CA LEU A 15 8.38 -1.65 6.04
C LEU A 15 9.52 -0.82 5.45
N ILE A 16 10.56 -1.49 4.96
CA ILE A 16 11.59 -0.86 4.15
C ILE A 16 11.14 -0.94 2.70
N TYR A 17 10.87 0.22 2.10
CA TYR A 17 10.53 0.35 0.69
C TYR A 17 11.16 1.62 0.12
N THR A 18 11.39 1.66 -1.19
CA THR A 18 11.84 2.88 -1.87
C THR A 18 10.73 3.94 -1.77
N PRO A 19 11.06 5.24 -1.62
CA PRO A 19 10.04 6.28 -1.52
C PRO A 19 9.13 6.25 -2.73
N VAL A 20 7.83 6.00 -2.49
CA VAL A 20 6.79 5.93 -3.51
C VAL A 20 6.67 7.30 -4.16
N HIS A 21 6.82 7.38 -5.48
CA HIS A 21 6.55 8.61 -6.21
C HIS A 21 5.06 8.95 -6.08
N LYS A 22 4.74 10.18 -5.63
CA LYS A 22 3.35 10.59 -5.34
C LYS A 22 2.65 9.68 -4.33
N GLY A 23 3.42 9.18 -3.36
CA GLY A 23 2.85 8.37 -2.28
C GLY A 23 1.83 9.13 -1.44
N THR A 24 0.96 8.38 -0.79
CA THR A 24 -0.05 8.84 0.16
C THR A 24 0.25 8.34 1.57
N GLU A 25 -0.32 8.98 2.57
CA GLU A 25 -0.24 8.52 3.98
C GLU A 25 -0.85 7.12 4.21
N HIS A 26 -1.60 6.60 3.25
CA HIS A 26 -2.20 5.27 3.33
C HIS A 26 -1.29 4.16 2.79
N ASP A 27 -0.26 4.49 2.02
CA ASP A 27 0.54 3.52 1.27
C ASP A 27 1.18 2.48 2.19
N GLU A 28 1.82 2.92 3.26
CA GLU A 28 2.47 2.04 4.25
C GLU A 28 1.45 1.09 4.90
N LYS A 29 0.29 1.61 5.31
CA LYS A 29 -0.79 0.82 5.90
C LYS A 29 -1.34 -0.21 4.93
N VAL A 30 -1.52 0.17 3.65
CA VAL A 30 -1.96 -0.74 2.59
C VAL A 30 -0.92 -1.84 2.37
N MET A 31 0.35 -1.49 2.25
CA MET A 31 1.43 -2.44 2.07
C MET A 31 1.54 -3.41 3.26
N GLY A 32 1.41 -2.92 4.49
CA GLY A 32 1.41 -3.75 5.69
C GLY A 32 0.24 -4.73 5.73
N TYR A 33 -0.96 -4.22 5.42
CA TYR A 33 -2.17 -5.05 5.38
C TYR A 33 -2.13 -6.12 4.29
N CYS A 34 -1.65 -5.76 3.09
CA CYS A 34 -1.51 -6.67 1.96
C CYS A 34 -0.22 -7.53 1.98
N TYR A 35 0.61 -7.43 3.02
CA TYR A 35 1.86 -8.16 3.12
C TYR A 35 1.63 -9.66 3.28
N SER A 36 0.76 -10.03 4.22
CA SER A 36 0.50 -11.45 4.53
C SER A 36 -0.39 -12.13 3.50
N GLN A 37 -1.41 -11.42 2.99
CA GLN A 37 -2.39 -12.00 2.06
C GLN A 37 -2.90 -10.97 1.06
N ALA A 38 -3.43 -11.44 -0.07
CA ALA A 38 -3.99 -10.58 -1.08
C ALA A 38 -5.41 -10.12 -0.68
N HIS A 39 -5.67 -8.82 -0.75
CA HIS A 39 -6.96 -8.23 -0.38
C HIS A 39 -7.60 -7.47 -1.54
N LYS A 40 -8.93 -7.35 -1.54
CA LYS A 40 -9.64 -6.53 -2.53
C LYS A 40 -9.58 -5.06 -2.14
N ALA A 41 -9.75 -4.17 -3.12
CA ALA A 41 -9.85 -2.74 -2.86
C ALA A 41 -10.86 -2.36 -1.77
N ALA A 42 -12.00 -3.05 -1.70
CA ALA A 42 -13.02 -2.82 -0.69
C ALA A 42 -12.55 -3.19 0.73
N ASP A 43 -11.86 -4.33 0.89
CA ASP A 43 -11.31 -4.76 2.18
C ASP A 43 -10.23 -3.79 2.69
N ILE A 44 -9.39 -3.30 1.77
CA ILE A 44 -8.32 -2.36 2.11
C ILE A 44 -8.91 -0.99 2.49
N ALA A 45 -9.91 -0.51 1.76
CA ALA A 45 -10.63 0.71 2.11
C ALA A 45 -11.30 0.61 3.48
N ALA A 46 -11.94 -0.53 3.76
CA ALA A 46 -12.55 -0.81 5.06
C ALA A 46 -11.53 -0.84 6.19
N TYR A 47 -10.35 -1.45 5.98
CA TYR A 47 -9.24 -1.46 6.94
C TYR A 47 -8.73 -0.05 7.25
N LEU A 48 -8.64 0.80 6.23
CA LEU A 48 -8.24 2.20 6.36
C LEU A 48 -9.33 3.10 6.96
N GLY A 49 -10.57 2.61 7.09
CA GLY A 49 -11.71 3.41 7.54
C GLY A 49 -12.15 4.46 6.52
N ILE A 50 -11.81 4.28 5.24
CA ILE A 50 -12.17 5.19 4.14
C ILE A 50 -13.17 4.53 3.19
N SER A 51 -13.84 5.34 2.37
CA SER A 51 -14.70 4.82 1.31
C SER A 51 -13.88 4.23 0.16
N ASP A 52 -14.41 3.19 -0.50
CA ASP A 52 -13.79 2.54 -1.66
C ASP A 52 -13.88 3.38 -2.95
N SER A 53 -13.66 4.68 -2.85
CA SER A 53 -13.83 5.64 -3.92
C SER A 53 -12.87 5.40 -5.09
N SER A 54 -13.27 5.86 -6.29
CA SER A 54 -12.41 5.85 -7.48
C SER A 54 -11.08 6.56 -7.24
N TYR A 55 -11.07 7.59 -6.39
CA TYR A 55 -9.85 8.26 -5.95
C TYR A 55 -8.91 7.29 -5.23
N PHE A 56 -9.37 6.57 -4.21
CA PHE A 56 -8.55 5.61 -3.46
C PHE A 56 -7.97 4.53 -4.39
N ARG A 57 -8.80 3.96 -5.26
CA ARG A 57 -8.37 2.92 -6.20
C ARG A 57 -7.30 3.42 -7.18
N GLN A 58 -7.43 4.63 -7.70
CA GLN A 58 -6.47 5.18 -8.67
C GLN A 58 -5.22 5.80 -8.02
N ARG A 59 -5.39 6.55 -6.92
CA ARG A 59 -4.29 7.30 -6.31
C ARG A 59 -3.42 6.46 -5.40
N VAL A 60 -4.02 5.47 -4.72
CA VAL A 60 -3.31 4.61 -3.78
C VAL A 60 -2.99 3.29 -4.48
N LEU A 61 -4.01 2.46 -4.73
CA LEU A 61 -3.80 1.09 -5.20
C LEU A 61 -3.15 1.01 -6.58
N TYR A 62 -3.64 1.79 -7.55
CA TYR A 62 -3.09 1.78 -8.91
C TYR A 62 -1.68 2.39 -8.95
N ASN A 63 -1.42 3.49 -8.23
CA ASN A 63 -0.08 4.08 -8.13
C ASN A 63 0.95 3.10 -7.55
N LEU A 64 0.57 2.42 -6.47
CA LEU A 64 1.40 1.38 -5.84
C LEU A 64 1.63 0.18 -6.75
N ALA A 65 0.60 -0.21 -7.51
CA ALA A 65 0.70 -1.30 -8.47
C ALA A 65 1.58 -0.94 -9.68
N GLU A 66 1.44 0.25 -10.25
CA GLU A 66 2.27 0.71 -11.38
C GLU A 66 3.75 0.81 -11.02
N GLN A 67 4.05 1.19 -9.78
CA GLN A 67 5.43 1.26 -9.29
C GLN A 67 5.98 -0.10 -8.81
N GLY A 68 5.16 -1.17 -8.83
CA GLY A 68 5.58 -2.52 -8.50
C GLY A 68 5.57 -2.88 -7.01
N TYR A 69 5.08 -1.99 -6.13
CA TYR A 69 4.93 -2.27 -4.70
C TYR A 69 3.75 -3.21 -4.40
N LEU A 70 2.69 -3.15 -5.21
CA LEU A 70 1.54 -4.05 -5.13
C LEU A 70 1.45 -4.92 -6.39
N LEU A 71 1.42 -6.22 -6.20
CA LEU A 71 1.08 -7.20 -7.20
C LEU A 71 -0.45 -7.27 -7.34
N VAL A 72 -0.94 -6.99 -8.55
CA VAL A 72 -2.36 -7.12 -8.87
C VAL A 72 -2.61 -8.49 -9.46
N SER A 73 -3.49 -9.25 -8.82
CA SER A 73 -3.97 -10.54 -9.31
C SER A 73 -5.47 -10.48 -9.53
N LYS A 74 -5.93 -10.86 -10.71
CA LYS A 74 -7.36 -10.96 -10.99
C LYS A 74 -7.84 -12.35 -10.56
N GLN A 75 -8.69 -12.40 -9.54
CA GLN A 75 -9.30 -13.66 -9.09
C GLN A 75 -10.83 -13.54 -9.21
N SER A 76 -11.38 -14.42 -10.03
CA SER A 76 -12.79 -14.40 -10.48
C SER A 76 -13.18 -13.05 -11.12
N ARG A 77 -13.85 -12.17 -10.37
CA ARG A 77 -14.40 -10.88 -10.81
C ARG A 77 -13.78 -9.67 -10.11
N ALA A 78 -12.90 -9.89 -9.13
CA ALA A 78 -12.28 -8.82 -8.35
C ALA A 78 -10.77 -8.79 -8.57
N ASN A 79 -10.20 -7.59 -8.51
CA ASN A 79 -8.77 -7.40 -8.42
C ASN A 79 -8.36 -7.53 -6.96
N TYR A 80 -7.38 -8.39 -6.73
CA TYR A 80 -6.73 -8.60 -5.46
C TYR A 80 -5.35 -7.95 -5.52
N TYR A 81 -4.97 -7.29 -4.44
CA TYR A 81 -3.72 -6.58 -4.29
C TYR A 81 -2.92 -7.28 -3.21
N LYS A 82 -1.67 -7.63 -3.51
CA LYS A 82 -0.74 -8.22 -2.57
C LYS A 82 0.54 -7.42 -2.57
N THR A 83 1.16 -7.22 -1.42
CA THR A 83 2.46 -6.52 -1.36
C THR A 83 3.54 -7.37 -2.00
N ASN A 84 4.40 -6.71 -2.77
CA ASN A 84 5.53 -7.34 -3.40
C ASN A 84 6.70 -7.43 -2.41
N ASP A 85 6.99 -8.63 -1.91
CA ASP A 85 8.11 -8.89 -1.01
C ASP A 85 9.49 -8.64 -1.65
N GLU A 86 9.55 -8.61 -2.98
CA GLU A 86 10.80 -8.31 -3.69
C GLU A 86 11.23 -6.86 -3.48
N VAL A 87 10.27 -5.94 -3.38
CA VAL A 87 10.50 -4.49 -3.30
C VAL A 87 10.26 -3.94 -1.90
N VAL A 88 9.38 -4.59 -1.13
CA VAL A 88 9.01 -4.19 0.22
C VAL A 88 9.50 -5.26 1.18
N LYS A 89 10.43 -4.91 2.06
CA LYS A 89 10.97 -5.81 3.09
C LYS A 89 10.42 -5.41 4.45
N ARG A 90 9.94 -6.40 5.21
CA ARG A 90 9.65 -6.22 6.63
C ARG A 90 10.96 -6.28 7.41
N GLN A 91 11.26 -5.27 8.25
CA GLN A 91 12.35 -5.37 9.24
C GLN A 91 12.01 -6.35 10.35
#